data_AF-A0A6G3PXR4-F1
#
_entry.id   AF-A0A6G3PXR4-F1
#
_cell.length_a   1.000
_cell.length_b   1.000
_cell.length_c   1.000
_cell.angle_alpha   90.00
_cell.angle_beta   90.00
_cell.angle_gamma   90.00
#
_symmetry.space_group_name_H-M   'P 1'
#
loop_
_entity.id
_entity.type
_entity.pdbx_description
1 polymer ?
#
loop_
_entity_poly.entity_id
_entity_poly.type
_entity_poly.pdbx_seq_one_letter_code
_entity_poly.pdbx_strand_id
1 'polypeptide(L)'
;MSGQRDLQNDAASANSVSGGGFHAPVVQAGAFNGGVHTYYGASPHTGLPPVTDWPRLDAADPIAFGVRPTRKFADEATLPPYVARDGDALLERRMSAAAEAGGLVLVTGEPLSGKSRTAWVGMLANLPGTTRLLAPAAGTDLRGLPLVLRRRGEQPCVIWLDELEGHLGEHGLTPALLADLARLRVPVIATMSDEAYDAHRFGEQVRARVLVGVGAVELTRVWTEAELRRLAGALDEDRRLGDASLWCEDADIAAFLAVGPELWDEWWRARRPNAHPHGHLLVRVAMDLARCGTDDTPVPSSVLREACALYDEGAAQASRESFEDAVAWASKARHGVAGMLLRGTEPETWRALPALHREAAAHPDAPPVPLGLWLRAMDVLRGEPGNQWVVVDTARSALEGEADGCPEVGLVLGRLYEAIGETQGAEDWFRHSADAGGIEASEIVGRTLAARGDVIEAISYLEVAAEAGTTDAQTRLAFVYADRAVFWLDRVAESGNRAAGHLARKLREAVGSPPDTVEE
;
A
#
# COMPACT_ATOMS: atom_id res chain seq x y z
N MET A 1 43.60 49.80 -47.32
CA MET A 1 44.34 48.64 -46.76
C MET A 1 43.52 48.11 -45.61
N SER A 2 43.36 46.77 -45.58
CA SER A 2 42.70 45.98 -44.52
C SER A 2 41.17 46.13 -44.49
N GLY A 3 40.34 45.09 -44.48
CA GLY A 3 40.58 43.66 -44.50
C GLY A 3 39.23 42.91 -44.45
N GLN A 4 39.26 41.67 -44.92
CA GLN A 4 38.42 40.52 -44.55
C GLN A 4 36.89 40.53 -44.75
N ARG A 5 36.51 39.57 -45.60
CA ARG A 5 35.42 38.58 -45.45
C ARG A 5 33.97 39.06 -45.61
N ASP A 6 33.48 38.92 -46.84
CA ASP A 6 32.14 38.40 -47.08
C ASP A 6 32.26 37.00 -47.71
N LEU A 7 32.46 36.00 -46.85
CA LEU A 7 31.99 34.65 -47.13
C LEU A 7 30.56 34.60 -46.58
N GLN A 8 29.60 34.98 -47.42
CA GLN A 8 28.20 34.62 -47.21
C GLN A 8 28.11 33.10 -47.23
N ASN A 9 28.16 32.52 -46.04
CA ASN A 9 27.90 31.12 -45.79
C ASN A 9 26.37 30.98 -45.81
N ASP A 10 25.78 30.84 -47.01
CA ASP A 10 24.42 30.35 -47.20
C ASP A 10 24.38 28.88 -46.74
N ALA A 11 24.33 28.66 -45.43
CA ALA A 11 23.89 27.39 -44.88
C ALA A 11 22.37 27.34 -45.06
N ALA A 12 21.93 27.00 -46.26
CA ALA A 12 20.54 26.61 -46.51
C ALA A 12 20.23 25.43 -45.58
N SER A 13 19.46 25.67 -44.52
CA SER A 13 18.95 24.63 -43.64
C SER A 13 18.00 23.75 -44.46
N ALA A 14 18.51 22.70 -45.08
CA ALA A 14 17.72 21.77 -45.88
C ALA A 14 17.56 20.46 -45.10
N ASN A 15 16.32 20.11 -44.75
CA ASN A 15 16.02 18.76 -44.27
C ASN A 15 15.89 17.84 -45.50
N SER A 16 16.88 17.00 -45.74
CA SER A 16 16.78 15.89 -46.70
C SER A 16 16.13 14.70 -46.01
N VAL A 17 14.89 14.38 -46.38
CA VAL A 17 14.20 13.18 -45.93
C VAL A 17 13.78 12.40 -47.16
N SER A 18 14.20 11.14 -47.27
CA SER A 18 13.82 10.24 -48.36
C SER A 18 13.38 8.90 -47.78
N GLY A 19 12.33 8.31 -48.36
CA GLY A 19 11.84 6.97 -47.99
C GLY A 19 10.75 6.90 -46.90
N GLY A 20 9.98 7.96 -46.63
CA GLY A 20 8.88 7.92 -45.65
C GLY A 20 7.79 8.98 -45.86
N GLY A 21 6.62 8.77 -45.26
CA GLY A 21 5.49 9.71 -45.24
C GLY A 21 5.40 10.47 -43.90
N PHE A 22 4.93 11.72 -43.94
CA PHE A 22 4.80 12.56 -42.75
C PHE A 22 3.35 12.66 -42.29
N HIS A 23 3.14 12.54 -40.97
CA HIS A 23 1.81 12.69 -40.34
C HIS A 23 1.68 13.99 -39.52
N ALA A 24 2.71 14.84 -39.50
CA ALA A 24 2.76 16.13 -38.78
C ALA A 24 3.70 17.14 -39.49
N PRO A 25 3.66 18.45 -39.16
CA PRO A 25 4.50 19.47 -39.78
C PRO A 25 5.99 19.20 -39.55
N VAL A 26 6.79 19.22 -40.62
CA VAL A 26 8.25 19.13 -40.53
C VAL A 26 8.80 20.50 -40.13
N VAL A 27 9.42 20.57 -38.95
CA VAL A 27 10.09 21.80 -38.49
C VAL A 27 11.48 21.88 -39.13
N GLN A 28 11.69 22.89 -39.95
CA GLN A 28 13.01 23.22 -40.49
C GLN A 28 13.75 24.08 -39.45
N ALA A 29 14.77 23.52 -38.79
CA ALA A 29 15.59 24.25 -37.82
C ALA A 29 17.08 24.03 -38.11
N GLY A 30 17.89 25.10 -37.98
CA GLY A 30 19.32 25.06 -38.27
C GLY A 30 20.17 24.39 -37.18
N ALA A 31 19.76 24.44 -35.91
CA ALA A 31 20.42 23.75 -34.81
C ALA A 31 19.43 23.46 -33.67
N PHE A 32 19.48 22.25 -33.12
CA PHE A 32 18.79 21.88 -31.89
C PHE A 32 19.80 21.82 -30.75
N ASN A 33 19.65 22.67 -29.73
CA ASN A 33 20.45 22.62 -28.51
C ASN A 33 19.60 21.99 -27.39
N GLY A 34 19.66 20.66 -27.28
CA GLY A 34 18.90 19.84 -26.33
C GLY A 34 18.86 18.38 -26.79
N GLY A 35 18.57 17.44 -25.88
CA GLY A 35 18.48 16.02 -26.21
C GLY A 35 17.36 15.74 -27.21
N VAL A 36 17.71 15.33 -28.43
CA VAL A 36 16.75 14.85 -29.43
C VAL A 36 16.46 13.38 -29.13
N HIS A 37 15.27 13.09 -28.62
CA HIS A 37 14.79 11.72 -28.46
C HIS A 37 14.00 11.32 -29.71
N THR A 38 14.62 10.50 -30.57
CA THR A 38 13.94 9.88 -31.70
C THR A 38 13.17 8.66 -31.21
N TYR A 39 11.85 8.78 -31.08
CA TYR A 39 10.99 7.63 -30.87
C TYR A 39 10.87 6.88 -32.20
N TYR A 40 11.58 5.74 -32.32
CA TYR A 40 11.22 4.75 -33.32
C TYR A 40 9.91 4.11 -32.87
N GLY A 41 8.79 4.74 -33.21
CA GLY A 41 7.52 4.01 -33.25
C GLY A 41 7.73 2.81 -34.17
N ALA A 42 7.38 1.62 -33.68
CA ALA A 42 7.41 0.41 -34.49
C ALA A 42 6.77 0.71 -35.86
N SER A 43 7.50 0.45 -36.94
CA SER A 43 6.96 0.67 -38.29
C SER A 43 5.63 -0.08 -38.42
N PRO A 44 4.51 0.60 -38.68
CA PRO A 44 3.34 -0.12 -39.15
C PRO A 44 3.75 -0.72 -40.51
N HIS A 45 3.48 -2.01 -40.72
CA HIS A 45 3.85 -2.84 -41.87
C HIS A 45 5.05 -3.81 -41.72
N THR A 46 5.36 -4.29 -40.52
CA THR A 46 5.82 -5.69 -40.42
C THR A 46 4.59 -6.59 -40.31
N GLY A 47 4.47 -7.57 -41.21
CA GLY A 47 3.35 -8.52 -41.20
C GLY A 47 3.26 -9.27 -39.87
N LEU A 48 2.08 -9.85 -39.57
CA LEU A 48 1.87 -10.65 -38.36
C LEU A 48 2.95 -11.73 -38.22
N PRO A 49 3.54 -11.92 -37.02
CA PRO A 49 4.61 -12.88 -36.81
C PRO A 49 4.12 -14.31 -37.07
N PRO A 50 5.00 -15.23 -37.50
CA PRO A 50 4.62 -16.64 -37.67
C PRO A 50 4.19 -17.25 -36.33
N VAL A 51 3.33 -18.28 -36.41
CA VAL A 51 2.74 -18.92 -35.21
C VAL A 51 3.79 -19.50 -34.25
N THR A 52 4.97 -19.86 -34.75
CA THR A 52 6.09 -20.35 -33.93
C THR A 52 6.56 -19.34 -32.89
N ASP A 53 6.38 -18.06 -33.17
CA ASP A 53 6.86 -16.95 -32.34
C ASP A 53 5.79 -16.52 -31.33
N TRP A 54 4.58 -17.05 -31.44
CA TRP A 54 3.49 -16.77 -30.50
C TRP A 54 3.73 -17.54 -29.20
N PRO A 55 3.56 -16.89 -28.03
CA PRO A 55 3.71 -17.58 -26.75
C PRO A 55 2.71 -18.72 -26.60
N ARG A 56 3.09 -19.73 -25.80
CA ARG A 56 2.15 -20.77 -25.34
C ARG A 56 1.29 -20.19 -24.23
N LEU A 57 0.03 -20.57 -24.19
CA LEU A 57 -0.92 -20.12 -23.17
C LEU A 57 -0.43 -20.43 -21.74
N ASP A 58 0.17 -21.59 -21.51
CA ASP A 58 0.71 -21.99 -20.20
C ASP A 58 2.01 -21.28 -19.79
N ALA A 59 2.70 -20.64 -20.73
CA ALA A 59 3.93 -19.89 -20.51
C ALA A 59 3.72 -18.37 -20.62
N ALA A 60 2.51 -17.94 -20.99
CA ALA A 60 2.17 -16.54 -21.17
C ALA A 60 1.86 -15.89 -19.82
N ASP A 61 2.40 -14.69 -19.59
CA ASP A 61 2.09 -13.91 -18.39
C ASP A 61 0.73 -13.21 -18.58
N PRO A 62 -0.33 -13.56 -17.83
CA PRO A 62 -1.65 -12.94 -17.94
C PRO A 62 -1.62 -11.40 -17.86
N ILE A 63 -0.66 -10.82 -17.13
CA ILE A 63 -0.57 -9.37 -16.96
C ILE A 63 -0.20 -8.67 -18.26
N ALA A 64 0.62 -9.31 -19.10
CA ALA A 64 0.93 -8.82 -20.44
C ALA A 64 -0.28 -8.84 -21.39
N PHE A 65 -1.39 -9.49 -20.99
CA PHE A 65 -2.62 -9.63 -21.77
C PHE A 65 -3.84 -8.95 -21.11
N GLY A 66 -3.61 -7.93 -20.28
CA GLY A 66 -4.66 -7.06 -19.75
C GLY A 66 -5.25 -7.50 -18.41
N VAL A 67 -4.82 -8.64 -17.86
CA VAL A 67 -5.14 -8.98 -16.47
C VAL A 67 -4.42 -7.99 -15.55
N ARG A 68 -5.18 -7.22 -14.77
CA ARG A 68 -4.56 -6.25 -13.86
C ARG A 68 -3.74 -6.98 -12.79
N PRO A 69 -2.50 -6.54 -12.54
CA PRO A 69 -1.73 -7.07 -11.42
C PRO A 69 -2.44 -6.73 -10.12
N THR A 70 -2.33 -7.63 -9.16
CA THR A 70 -2.67 -7.35 -7.77
C THR A 70 -1.39 -7.10 -6.99
N ARG A 71 -1.50 -6.55 -5.77
CA ARG A 71 -0.33 -6.44 -4.88
C ARG A 71 0.28 -7.82 -4.64
N LYS A 72 1.59 -7.86 -4.42
CA LYS A 72 2.34 -9.07 -4.10
C LYS A 72 3.03 -8.86 -2.76
N PHE A 73 2.84 -9.76 -1.80
CA PHE A 73 3.60 -9.74 -0.56
C PHE A 73 4.74 -10.77 -0.61
N ALA A 74 5.99 -10.33 -0.39
CA ALA A 74 7.17 -11.20 -0.36
C ALA A 74 7.23 -12.20 -1.55
N ASP A 75 7.19 -13.50 -1.28
CA ASP A 75 7.31 -14.57 -2.27
C ASP A 75 5.97 -15.02 -2.90
N GLU A 76 4.87 -14.31 -2.63
CA GLU A 76 3.54 -14.67 -3.17
C GLU A 76 3.47 -14.67 -4.71
N ALA A 77 2.50 -15.42 -5.23
CA ALA A 77 2.14 -15.36 -6.64
C ALA A 77 1.64 -13.96 -7.02
N THR A 78 1.95 -13.52 -8.24
CA THR A 78 1.59 -12.18 -8.74
C THR A 78 0.08 -11.90 -8.72
N LEU A 79 -0.74 -12.95 -8.80
CA LEU A 79 -2.20 -12.88 -8.79
C LEU A 79 -2.74 -13.87 -7.76
N PRO A 80 -3.78 -13.50 -6.97
CA PRO A 80 -4.39 -14.41 -6.01
C PRO A 80 -5.10 -15.57 -6.71
N PRO A 81 -5.42 -16.64 -5.96
CA PRO A 81 -6.33 -17.68 -6.41
C PRO A 81 -7.60 -17.07 -7.02
N TYR A 82 -8.05 -17.68 -8.11
CA TYR A 82 -9.24 -17.20 -8.79
C TYR A 82 -10.50 -17.68 -8.07
N VAL A 83 -11.34 -16.75 -7.65
CA VAL A 83 -12.67 -17.07 -7.12
C VAL A 83 -13.68 -17.07 -8.27
N ALA A 84 -14.39 -18.19 -8.43
CA ALA A 84 -15.31 -18.39 -9.53
C ALA A 84 -16.44 -17.34 -9.55
N ARG A 85 -16.73 -16.80 -10.73
CA ARG A 85 -17.79 -15.82 -10.97
C ARG A 85 -19.07 -16.52 -11.48
N ASP A 86 -20.22 -15.89 -11.30
CA ASP A 86 -21.51 -16.48 -11.70
C ASP A 86 -21.59 -16.72 -13.22
N GLY A 87 -20.86 -15.93 -14.01
CA GLY A 87 -20.74 -16.09 -15.46
C GLY A 87 -19.91 -17.31 -15.91
N ASP A 88 -19.14 -17.94 -15.03
CA ASP A 88 -18.12 -18.93 -15.41
C ASP A 88 -18.72 -20.17 -16.06
N ALA A 89 -19.85 -20.67 -15.57
CA ALA A 89 -20.49 -21.84 -16.16
C ALA A 89 -20.97 -21.58 -17.60
N LEU A 90 -21.37 -20.33 -17.91
CA LEU A 90 -21.72 -19.94 -19.28
C LEU A 90 -20.47 -19.73 -20.13
N LEU A 91 -19.43 -19.14 -19.55
CA LEU A 91 -18.14 -18.95 -20.20
C LEU A 91 -17.53 -20.29 -20.59
N GLU A 92 -17.50 -21.28 -19.70
CA GLU A 92 -17.00 -22.63 -19.93
C GLU A 92 -17.70 -23.28 -21.13
N ARG A 93 -19.05 -23.26 -21.17
CA ARG A 93 -19.81 -23.80 -22.30
C ARG A 93 -19.46 -23.12 -23.62
N ARG A 94 -19.29 -21.79 -23.61
CA ARG A 94 -18.94 -21.02 -24.82
C ARG A 94 -17.49 -21.24 -25.25
N MET A 95 -16.57 -21.32 -24.31
CA MET A 95 -15.16 -21.63 -24.54
C MET A 95 -15.00 -23.02 -25.13
N SER A 96 -15.66 -24.03 -24.56
CA SER A 96 -15.69 -25.40 -25.08
C SER A 96 -16.24 -25.46 -26.51
N ALA A 97 -17.37 -24.80 -26.78
CA ALA A 97 -17.91 -24.73 -28.15
C ALA A 97 -16.96 -24.02 -29.13
N ALA A 98 -16.31 -22.94 -28.70
CA ALA A 98 -15.37 -22.18 -29.52
C ALA A 98 -14.04 -22.93 -29.74
N ALA A 99 -13.62 -23.79 -28.81
CA ALA A 99 -12.46 -24.66 -28.98
C ALA A 99 -12.67 -25.69 -30.10
N GLU A 100 -13.89 -26.19 -30.27
CA GLU A 100 -14.23 -27.18 -31.31
C GLU A 100 -14.51 -26.53 -32.67
N ALA A 101 -15.28 -25.44 -32.68
CA ALA A 101 -15.82 -24.83 -33.89
C ALA A 101 -15.18 -23.49 -34.29
N GLY A 102 -14.30 -22.94 -33.44
CA GLY A 102 -13.89 -21.53 -33.52
C GLY A 102 -15.03 -20.57 -33.19
N GLY A 103 -14.85 -19.30 -33.53
CA GLY A 103 -15.86 -18.25 -33.29
C GLY A 103 -15.50 -17.32 -32.13
N LEU A 104 -16.41 -16.40 -31.82
CA LEU A 104 -16.18 -15.32 -30.85
C LEU A 104 -16.79 -15.68 -29.49
N VAL A 105 -15.97 -15.64 -28.44
CA VAL A 105 -16.39 -15.63 -27.04
C VAL A 105 -16.11 -14.23 -26.50
N LEU A 106 -17.16 -13.56 -26.05
CA LEU A 106 -17.08 -12.18 -25.55
C LEU A 106 -17.46 -12.13 -24.07
N VAL A 107 -16.61 -11.51 -23.26
CA VAL A 107 -16.89 -11.18 -21.86
C VAL A 107 -17.08 -9.67 -21.73
N THR A 108 -18.21 -9.25 -21.16
CA THR A 108 -18.53 -7.84 -20.91
C THR A 108 -18.66 -7.55 -19.42
N GLY A 109 -18.80 -6.28 -19.06
CA GLY A 109 -18.77 -5.81 -17.69
C GLY A 109 -18.19 -4.40 -17.58
N GLU A 110 -18.54 -3.71 -16.50
CA GLU A 110 -17.99 -2.41 -16.13
C GLU A 110 -16.44 -2.43 -15.98
N PRO A 111 -15.76 -1.26 -16.06
CA PRO A 111 -14.34 -1.17 -15.72
C PRO A 111 -14.02 -1.82 -14.37
N LEU A 112 -12.91 -2.56 -14.32
CA LEU A 112 -12.43 -3.28 -13.12
C LEU A 112 -13.28 -4.47 -12.63
N SER A 113 -14.33 -4.88 -13.34
CA SER A 113 -15.16 -6.05 -12.95
C SER A 113 -14.46 -7.42 -13.02
N GLY A 114 -13.21 -7.48 -13.49
CA GLY A 114 -12.43 -8.71 -13.61
C GLY A 114 -12.55 -9.46 -14.94
N LYS A 115 -13.12 -8.83 -15.99
CA LYS A 115 -13.31 -9.43 -17.33
C LYS A 115 -12.10 -10.19 -17.87
N SER A 116 -10.95 -9.52 -17.95
CA SER A 116 -9.74 -10.11 -18.53
C SER A 116 -9.23 -11.28 -17.69
N ARG A 117 -9.31 -11.20 -16.35
CA ARG A 117 -8.95 -12.31 -15.44
C ARG A 117 -9.88 -13.51 -15.63
N THR A 118 -11.20 -13.29 -15.65
CA THR A 118 -12.20 -14.35 -15.86
C THR A 118 -12.07 -15.01 -17.23
N ALA A 119 -11.91 -14.22 -18.29
CA ALA A 119 -11.70 -14.75 -19.64
C ALA A 119 -10.39 -15.54 -19.75
N TRP A 120 -9.30 -15.07 -19.12
CA TRP A 120 -8.02 -15.77 -19.08
C TRP A 120 -8.11 -17.12 -18.36
N VAL A 121 -8.76 -17.16 -17.20
CA VAL A 121 -8.99 -18.41 -16.46
C VAL A 121 -9.87 -19.37 -17.27
N GLY A 122 -10.91 -18.84 -17.94
CA GLY A 122 -11.74 -19.62 -18.86
C GLY A 122 -10.91 -20.25 -19.98
N MET A 123 -9.93 -19.52 -20.55
CA MET A 123 -9.01 -20.08 -21.54
C MET A 123 -8.13 -21.19 -20.97
N LEU A 124 -7.51 -20.97 -19.80
CA LEU A 124 -6.66 -21.99 -19.17
C LEU A 124 -7.43 -23.27 -18.81
N ALA A 125 -8.70 -23.15 -18.46
CA ALA A 125 -9.55 -24.29 -18.11
C ALA A 125 -10.04 -25.08 -19.33
N ASN A 126 -10.19 -24.43 -20.49
CA ASN A 126 -10.87 -25.02 -21.65
C ASN A 126 -9.96 -25.25 -22.88
N LEU A 127 -8.77 -24.66 -22.91
CA LEU A 127 -7.82 -24.80 -24.01
C LEU A 127 -6.55 -25.51 -23.53
N PRO A 128 -5.90 -26.34 -24.37
CA PRO A 128 -4.61 -26.93 -24.02
C PRO A 128 -3.57 -25.86 -23.69
N GLY A 129 -2.75 -26.05 -22.65
CA GLY A 129 -1.67 -25.11 -22.30
C GLY A 129 -0.69 -24.84 -23.44
N THR A 130 -0.50 -25.81 -24.35
CA THR A 130 0.32 -25.69 -25.56
C THR A 130 -0.26 -24.78 -26.65
N THR A 131 -1.48 -24.25 -26.48
CA THR A 131 -2.15 -23.38 -27.45
C THR A 131 -1.35 -22.11 -27.67
N ARG A 132 -1.12 -21.76 -28.94
CA ARG A 132 -0.40 -20.55 -29.35
C ARG A 132 -1.33 -19.34 -29.30
N LEU A 133 -0.94 -18.35 -28.52
CA LEU A 133 -1.73 -17.17 -28.22
C LEU A 133 -1.24 -15.97 -29.05
N LEU A 134 -2.12 -15.38 -29.85
CA LEU A 134 -1.86 -14.07 -30.45
C LEU A 134 -2.74 -13.01 -29.78
N ALA A 135 -2.10 -11.97 -29.22
CA ALA A 135 -2.78 -10.75 -28.80
C ALA A 135 -2.21 -9.57 -29.60
N PRO A 136 -2.86 -9.19 -30.71
CA PRO A 136 -2.43 -8.02 -31.48
C PRO A 136 -2.70 -6.74 -30.67
N ALA A 137 -1.87 -5.71 -30.83
CA ALA A 137 -2.16 -4.38 -30.28
C ALA A 137 -3.36 -3.74 -31.00
N ALA A 138 -4.08 -2.84 -30.33
CA ALA A 138 -5.18 -2.08 -30.95
C ALA A 138 -4.71 -1.40 -32.25
N GLY A 139 -5.53 -1.46 -33.30
CA GLY A 139 -5.19 -0.94 -34.64
C GLY A 139 -4.26 -1.81 -35.50
N THR A 140 -3.80 -2.97 -35.04
CA THR A 140 -3.05 -3.93 -35.88
C THR A 140 -3.93 -4.43 -37.04
N ASP A 141 -3.35 -4.52 -38.25
CA ASP A 141 -4.06 -5.08 -39.42
C ASP A 141 -4.19 -6.61 -39.33
N LEU A 142 -5.41 -7.08 -39.11
CA LEU A 142 -5.73 -8.50 -38.91
C LEU A 142 -6.06 -9.24 -40.21
N ARG A 143 -6.10 -8.57 -41.37
CA ARG A 143 -6.48 -9.20 -42.64
C ARG A 143 -5.52 -10.31 -43.08
N GLY A 144 -4.26 -10.24 -42.66
CA GLY A 144 -3.24 -11.26 -42.92
C GLY A 144 -3.37 -12.52 -42.06
N LEU A 145 -4.18 -12.50 -41.01
CA LEU A 145 -4.25 -13.55 -40.00
C LEU A 145 -4.64 -14.93 -40.56
N PRO A 146 -5.62 -15.07 -41.49
CA PRO A 146 -5.96 -16.38 -42.07
C PRO A 146 -4.79 -17.00 -42.84
N LEU A 147 -3.94 -16.20 -43.48
CA LEU A 147 -2.78 -16.69 -44.22
C LEU A 147 -1.72 -17.26 -43.27
N VAL A 148 -1.45 -16.57 -42.16
CA VAL A 148 -0.52 -17.03 -41.12
C VAL A 148 -1.04 -18.33 -40.48
N LEU A 149 -2.31 -18.35 -40.11
CA LEU A 149 -2.95 -19.49 -39.46
C LEU A 149 -3.05 -20.74 -40.36
N ARG A 150 -3.20 -20.60 -41.68
CA ARG A 150 -3.16 -21.75 -42.61
C ARG A 150 -1.79 -22.44 -42.62
N ARG A 151 -0.72 -21.75 -42.23
CA ARG A 151 0.65 -22.29 -42.19
C ARG A 151 1.03 -22.86 -40.83
N ARG A 152 0.11 -22.87 -39.86
CA ARG A 152 0.39 -23.32 -38.47
C ARG A 152 0.55 -24.83 -38.30
N GLY A 153 0.17 -25.61 -39.31
CA GLY A 153 0.06 -27.07 -39.19
C GLY A 153 -1.03 -27.47 -38.18
N GLU A 154 -0.71 -28.41 -37.30
CA GLU A 154 -1.62 -28.93 -36.27
C GLU A 154 -1.59 -28.14 -34.96
N GLN A 155 -0.82 -27.04 -34.90
CA GLN A 155 -0.71 -26.26 -33.67
C GLN A 155 -2.06 -25.60 -33.33
N PRO A 156 -2.59 -25.82 -32.11
CA PRO A 156 -3.78 -25.10 -31.65
C PRO A 156 -3.44 -23.63 -31.46
N CYS A 157 -4.33 -22.74 -31.91
CA CYS A 157 -4.17 -21.30 -31.83
C CYS A 157 -5.41 -20.66 -31.21
N VAL A 158 -5.21 -19.54 -30.52
CA VAL A 158 -6.28 -18.67 -30.01
C VAL A 158 -5.91 -17.22 -30.24
N ILE A 159 -6.91 -16.40 -30.59
CA ILE A 159 -6.75 -14.95 -30.74
C ILE A 159 -7.36 -14.28 -29.52
N TRP A 160 -6.58 -13.46 -28.83
CA TRP A 160 -7.01 -12.67 -27.69
C TRP A 160 -7.14 -11.21 -28.09
N LEU A 161 -8.33 -10.63 -27.90
CA LEU A 161 -8.62 -9.23 -28.21
C LEU A 161 -9.15 -8.55 -26.93
N ASP A 162 -8.25 -8.02 -26.12
CA ASP A 162 -8.63 -7.18 -24.98
C ASP A 162 -9.18 -5.85 -25.52
N GLU A 163 -10.26 -5.33 -24.94
CA GLU A 163 -10.95 -4.11 -25.41
C GLU A 163 -11.27 -4.19 -26.92
N LEU A 164 -12.12 -5.16 -27.28
CA LEU A 164 -12.48 -5.51 -28.65
C LEU A 164 -12.83 -4.32 -29.55
N GLU A 165 -13.39 -3.24 -29.00
CA GLU A 165 -13.69 -1.99 -29.69
C GLU A 165 -12.49 -1.41 -30.45
N GLY A 166 -11.27 -1.54 -29.90
CA GLY A 166 -10.01 -1.12 -30.54
C GLY A 166 -9.57 -2.01 -31.70
N HIS A 167 -10.24 -3.15 -31.87
CA HIS A 167 -9.98 -4.14 -32.91
C HIS A 167 -11.11 -4.24 -33.93
N LEU A 168 -12.19 -3.47 -33.83
CA LEU A 168 -13.30 -3.49 -34.80
C LEU A 168 -13.06 -2.54 -35.98
N GLY A 169 -13.32 -3.01 -37.20
CA GLY A 169 -13.29 -2.18 -38.40
C GLY A 169 -12.70 -2.90 -39.61
N GLU A 170 -12.52 -2.15 -40.71
CA GLU A 170 -12.09 -2.71 -42.01
C GLU A 170 -10.75 -3.45 -41.95
N HIS A 171 -9.79 -2.95 -41.16
CA HIS A 171 -8.48 -3.57 -40.96
C HIS A 171 -8.42 -4.46 -39.71
N GLY A 172 -9.50 -4.53 -38.94
CA GLY A 172 -9.59 -5.30 -37.71
C GLY A 172 -10.43 -6.56 -37.87
N LEU A 173 -11.15 -6.92 -36.81
CA LEU A 173 -12.13 -8.00 -36.81
C LEU A 173 -13.38 -7.53 -37.57
N THR A 174 -13.71 -8.27 -38.63
CA THR A 174 -14.93 -8.13 -39.42
C THR A 174 -15.71 -9.44 -39.39
N PRO A 175 -17.01 -9.46 -39.75
CA PRO A 175 -17.76 -10.71 -39.80
C PRO A 175 -17.15 -11.73 -40.78
N ALA A 176 -16.58 -11.25 -41.88
CA ALA A 176 -15.89 -12.10 -42.85
C ALA A 176 -14.62 -12.72 -42.26
N LEU A 177 -13.80 -11.92 -41.56
CA LEU A 177 -12.61 -12.44 -40.88
C LEU A 177 -12.98 -13.42 -39.77
N LEU A 178 -14.00 -13.12 -38.96
CA LEU A 178 -14.47 -14.03 -37.92
C LEU A 178 -14.94 -15.38 -38.50
N ALA A 179 -15.65 -15.36 -39.64
CA ALA A 179 -16.05 -16.57 -40.35
C ALA A 179 -14.84 -17.35 -40.90
N ASP A 180 -13.78 -16.66 -41.37
CA ASP A 180 -12.52 -17.30 -41.76
C ASP A 180 -11.84 -18.00 -40.58
N LEU A 181 -11.77 -17.34 -39.42
CA LEU A 181 -11.20 -17.90 -38.20
C LEU A 181 -12.00 -19.10 -37.69
N ALA A 182 -13.33 -19.03 -37.74
CA ALA A 182 -14.22 -20.16 -37.41
C ALA A 182 -14.02 -21.35 -38.35
N ARG A 183 -13.89 -21.13 -39.67
CA ARG A 183 -13.55 -22.20 -40.63
C ARG A 183 -12.20 -22.85 -40.34
N LEU A 184 -11.27 -22.07 -39.81
CA LEU A 184 -9.98 -22.55 -39.34
C LEU A 184 -10.04 -23.13 -37.91
N ARG A 185 -11.21 -23.22 -37.27
CA ARG A 185 -11.38 -23.65 -35.87
C ARG A 185 -10.45 -22.91 -34.90
N VAL A 186 -10.34 -21.59 -35.07
CA VAL A 186 -9.58 -20.72 -34.17
C VAL A 186 -10.55 -19.90 -33.34
N PRO A 187 -10.62 -20.10 -32.02
CA PRO A 187 -11.40 -19.26 -31.14
C PRO A 187 -10.81 -17.84 -31.08
N VAL A 188 -11.71 -16.87 -31.03
CA VAL A 188 -11.42 -15.47 -30.71
C VAL A 188 -12.02 -15.21 -29.34
N ILE A 189 -11.17 -14.92 -28.36
CA ILE A 189 -11.57 -14.57 -27.01
C ILE A 189 -11.39 -13.07 -26.86
N ALA A 190 -12.42 -12.40 -26.38
CA ALA A 190 -12.42 -10.96 -26.33
C ALA A 190 -13.07 -10.43 -25.05
N THR A 191 -12.62 -9.25 -24.62
CA THR A 191 -13.23 -8.47 -23.56
C THR A 191 -13.76 -7.16 -24.14
N MET A 192 -14.79 -6.58 -23.52
CA MET A 192 -15.34 -5.28 -23.91
C MET A 192 -16.04 -4.65 -22.70
N SER A 193 -16.10 -3.32 -22.62
CA SER A 193 -16.92 -2.65 -21.60
C SER A 193 -18.41 -2.74 -21.94
N ASP A 194 -19.31 -2.68 -20.95
CA ASP A 194 -20.75 -2.68 -21.22
C ASP A 194 -21.18 -1.47 -22.06
N GLU A 195 -20.59 -0.31 -21.81
CA GLU A 195 -20.84 0.91 -22.61
C GLU A 195 -20.44 0.72 -24.07
N ALA A 196 -19.24 0.18 -24.34
CA ALA A 196 -18.80 -0.09 -25.71
C ALA A 196 -19.65 -1.18 -26.38
N TYR A 197 -20.02 -2.22 -25.63
CA TYR A 197 -20.89 -3.28 -26.13
C TYR A 197 -22.26 -2.74 -26.54
N ASP A 198 -22.86 -1.88 -25.71
CA ASP A 198 -24.14 -1.24 -25.99
C ASP A 198 -24.08 -0.27 -27.17
N ALA A 199 -23.04 0.56 -27.22
CA ALA A 199 -22.82 1.49 -28.32
C ALA A 199 -22.62 0.79 -29.67
N HIS A 200 -22.00 -0.39 -29.66
CA HIS A 200 -21.68 -1.12 -30.88
C HIS A 200 -22.71 -2.19 -31.27
N ARG A 201 -23.43 -2.83 -30.34
CA ARG A 201 -24.37 -3.91 -30.68
C ARG A 201 -25.63 -3.46 -31.42
N PHE A 202 -26.05 -2.20 -31.25
CA PHE A 202 -27.26 -1.64 -31.85
C PHE A 202 -27.03 -0.63 -32.98
N GLY A 203 -25.77 -0.34 -33.35
CA GLY A 203 -25.45 0.66 -34.37
C GLY A 203 -25.60 0.16 -35.82
N GLU A 204 -25.78 1.07 -36.78
CA GLU A 204 -25.79 0.74 -38.23
C GLU A 204 -24.37 0.62 -38.84
N GLN A 205 -23.32 0.89 -38.05
CA GLN A 205 -21.93 0.87 -38.52
C GLN A 205 -21.44 -0.57 -38.79
N VAL A 206 -20.47 -0.72 -39.71
CA VAL A 206 -19.83 -2.02 -40.04
C VAL A 206 -19.31 -2.74 -38.78
N ARG A 207 -18.88 -1.99 -37.76
CA ARG A 207 -18.42 -2.49 -36.46
C ARG A 207 -19.49 -3.28 -35.70
N ALA A 208 -20.76 -2.89 -35.81
CA ALA A 208 -21.87 -3.53 -35.11
C ALA A 208 -22.15 -4.96 -35.59
N ARG A 209 -21.87 -5.23 -36.87
CA ARG A 209 -22.18 -6.52 -37.50
C ARG A 209 -21.41 -7.71 -36.93
N VAL A 210 -20.26 -7.47 -36.29
CA VAL A 210 -19.49 -8.53 -35.61
C VAL A 210 -20.19 -8.99 -34.32
N LEU A 211 -20.91 -8.08 -33.66
CA LEU A 211 -21.58 -8.33 -32.39
C LEU A 211 -23.01 -8.85 -32.55
N VAL A 212 -23.56 -8.83 -33.77
CA VAL A 212 -24.91 -9.32 -34.04
C VAL A 212 -25.03 -10.81 -33.69
N GLY A 213 -25.93 -11.13 -32.78
CA GLY A 213 -26.18 -12.51 -32.33
C GLY A 213 -25.13 -13.07 -31.37
N VAL A 214 -24.13 -12.27 -30.98
CA VAL A 214 -23.16 -12.66 -29.96
C VAL A 214 -23.84 -12.54 -28.59
N GLY A 215 -24.01 -13.66 -27.91
CA GLY A 215 -24.33 -13.62 -26.48
C GLY A 215 -23.05 -13.34 -25.71
N ALA A 216 -22.95 -12.18 -25.06
CA ALA A 216 -21.86 -11.86 -24.13
C ALA A 216 -22.02 -12.62 -22.81
N VAL A 217 -20.90 -12.96 -22.15
CA VAL A 217 -20.89 -13.35 -20.73
C VAL A 217 -20.72 -12.06 -19.96
N GLU A 218 -21.79 -11.59 -19.33
CA GLU A 218 -21.79 -10.35 -18.58
C GLU A 218 -21.26 -10.60 -17.16
N LEU A 219 -20.33 -9.77 -16.72
CA LEU A 219 -19.82 -9.77 -15.35
C LEU A 219 -20.18 -8.47 -14.66
N THR A 220 -20.86 -8.58 -13.53
CA THR A 220 -21.12 -7.46 -12.65
C THR A 220 -19.85 -7.08 -11.88
N ARG A 221 -19.72 -5.78 -11.63
CA ARG A 221 -18.66 -5.25 -10.77
C ARG A 221 -18.88 -5.64 -9.31
N VAL A 222 -20.09 -5.41 -8.82
CA VAL A 222 -20.57 -5.87 -7.51
C VAL A 222 -20.77 -7.38 -7.51
N TRP A 223 -20.17 -8.06 -6.52
CA TRP A 223 -20.25 -9.51 -6.40
C TRP A 223 -21.58 -9.95 -5.79
N THR A 224 -22.11 -11.06 -6.29
CA THR A 224 -23.34 -11.64 -5.74
C THR A 224 -23.09 -12.37 -4.42
N GLU A 225 -24.14 -12.63 -3.63
CA GLU A 225 -24.04 -13.47 -2.43
C GLU A 225 -23.48 -14.87 -2.72
N ALA A 226 -23.68 -15.39 -3.93
CA ALA A 226 -23.13 -16.67 -4.34
C ALA A 226 -21.61 -16.58 -4.58
N GLU A 227 -21.15 -15.49 -5.19
CA GLU A 227 -19.74 -15.17 -5.37
C GLU A 227 -19.04 -14.94 -4.03
N LEU A 228 -19.65 -14.17 -3.12
CA LEU A 228 -19.12 -13.95 -1.77
C LEU A 228 -19.02 -15.23 -0.94
N ARG A 229 -19.96 -16.17 -1.09
CA ARG A 229 -19.84 -17.50 -0.46
C ARG A 229 -18.67 -18.31 -1.00
N ARG A 230 -18.34 -18.16 -2.28
CA ARG A 230 -17.15 -18.80 -2.87
C ARG A 230 -15.87 -18.12 -2.39
N LEU A 231 -15.87 -16.80 -2.24
CA LEU A 231 -14.78 -16.04 -1.64
C LEU A 231 -14.51 -16.50 -0.20
N ALA A 232 -15.56 -16.68 0.60
CA ALA A 232 -15.46 -17.14 1.98
C ALA A 232 -14.73 -18.51 2.11
N GLY A 233 -14.86 -19.37 1.10
CA GLY A 233 -14.17 -20.66 1.05
C GLY A 233 -12.67 -20.58 0.68
N ALA A 234 -12.20 -19.41 0.24
CA ALA A 234 -10.83 -19.19 -0.25
C ALA A 234 -10.03 -18.18 0.59
N LEU A 235 -10.58 -17.68 1.71
CA LEU A 235 -9.93 -16.64 2.52
C LEU A 235 -8.60 -17.10 3.14
N ASP A 236 -8.50 -18.38 3.49
CA ASP A 236 -7.29 -18.96 4.09
C ASP A 236 -6.20 -19.27 3.04
N GLU A 237 -6.54 -19.23 1.74
CA GLU A 237 -5.60 -19.53 0.66
C GLU A 237 -4.70 -18.33 0.31
N ASP A 238 -5.22 -17.11 0.47
CA ASP A 238 -4.52 -15.89 0.09
C ASP A 238 -5.02 -14.68 0.90
N ARG A 239 -4.08 -14.00 1.55
CA ARG A 239 -4.38 -12.87 2.43
C ARG A 239 -5.06 -11.70 1.72
N ARG A 240 -4.81 -11.53 0.42
CA ARG A 240 -5.46 -10.47 -0.38
C ARG A 240 -6.97 -10.71 -0.48
N LEU A 241 -7.40 -11.97 -0.52
CA LEU A 241 -8.81 -12.34 -0.52
C LEU A 241 -9.45 -12.08 0.85
N GLY A 242 -8.75 -12.39 1.94
CA GLY A 242 -9.12 -12.00 3.31
C GLY A 242 -9.37 -10.49 3.44
N ASP A 243 -8.42 -9.69 2.97
CA ASP A 243 -8.53 -8.23 3.00
C ASP A 243 -9.69 -7.72 2.16
N ALA A 244 -9.82 -8.20 0.92
CA ALA A 244 -10.90 -7.75 0.06
C ALA A 244 -12.27 -8.14 0.66
N SER A 245 -12.39 -9.30 1.29
CA SER A 245 -13.63 -9.73 1.94
C SER A 245 -14.02 -8.86 3.15
N LEU A 246 -13.04 -8.36 3.89
CA LEU A 246 -13.28 -7.59 5.12
C LEU A 246 -13.45 -6.09 4.83
N TRP A 247 -12.73 -5.56 3.84
CA TRP A 247 -12.55 -4.11 3.64
C TRP A 247 -13.18 -3.54 2.39
N CYS A 248 -13.58 -4.38 1.45
CA CYS A 248 -14.25 -3.89 0.27
C CYS A 248 -15.67 -3.45 0.60
N GLU A 249 -15.94 -2.17 0.43
CA GLU A 249 -17.31 -1.65 0.41
C GLU A 249 -18.05 -2.17 -0.83
N ASP A 250 -19.37 -2.30 -0.74
CA ASP A 250 -20.26 -2.66 -1.86
C ASP A 250 -19.93 -3.97 -2.60
N ALA A 251 -19.14 -4.87 -2.00
CA ALA A 251 -18.74 -6.15 -2.60
C ALA A 251 -18.03 -6.03 -3.98
N ASP A 252 -17.32 -4.93 -4.23
CA ASP A 252 -16.50 -4.69 -5.43
C ASP A 252 -15.10 -5.34 -5.38
N ILE A 253 -15.08 -6.64 -5.06
CA ILE A 253 -13.86 -7.39 -4.68
C ILE A 253 -12.79 -7.33 -5.77
N ALA A 254 -13.18 -7.51 -7.03
CA ALA A 254 -12.25 -7.53 -8.16
C ALA A 254 -11.58 -6.17 -8.37
N ALA A 255 -12.33 -5.07 -8.24
CA ALA A 255 -11.76 -3.75 -8.40
C ALA A 255 -10.89 -3.36 -7.20
N PHE A 256 -11.31 -3.71 -5.98
CA PHE A 256 -10.53 -3.51 -4.76
C PHE A 256 -9.14 -4.12 -4.86
N LEU A 257 -9.06 -5.37 -5.32
CA LEU A 257 -7.78 -6.06 -5.56
C LEU A 257 -6.93 -5.38 -6.64
N ALA A 258 -7.58 -4.84 -7.68
CA ALA A 258 -6.90 -4.26 -8.84
C ALA A 258 -6.36 -2.84 -8.62
N VAL A 259 -6.98 -2.03 -7.74
CA VAL A 259 -6.53 -0.65 -7.48
C VAL A 259 -5.33 -0.56 -6.56
N GLY A 260 -5.00 -1.64 -5.83
CA GLY A 260 -3.92 -1.67 -4.86
C GLY A 260 -2.58 -1.13 -5.41
N PRO A 261 -1.99 -1.74 -6.45
CA PRO A 261 -0.69 -1.29 -6.98
C PRO A 261 -0.69 0.17 -7.40
N GLU A 262 -1.79 0.68 -7.98
CA GLU A 262 -1.92 2.07 -8.39
C GLU A 262 -1.92 3.03 -7.20
N LEU A 263 -2.67 2.70 -6.14
CA LEU A 263 -2.70 3.50 -4.91
C LEU A 263 -1.33 3.58 -4.22
N TRP A 264 -0.59 2.47 -4.20
CA TRP A 264 0.77 2.45 -3.65
C TRP A 264 1.71 3.36 -4.44
N ASP A 265 1.69 3.21 -5.76
CA ASP A 265 2.48 4.01 -6.69
C ASP A 265 2.19 5.51 -6.61
N GLU A 266 0.90 5.86 -6.49
CA GLU A 266 0.45 7.24 -6.32
C GLU A 266 0.94 7.79 -4.97
N TRP A 267 0.74 7.03 -3.88
CA TRP A 267 1.20 7.41 -2.54
C TRP A 267 2.71 7.61 -2.48
N TRP A 268 3.48 6.70 -3.09
CA TRP A 268 4.94 6.79 -3.10
C TRP A 268 5.39 8.06 -3.81
N ARG A 269 4.80 8.38 -4.96
CA ARG A 269 5.13 9.58 -5.74
C ARG A 269 4.65 10.87 -5.07
N ALA A 270 3.63 10.81 -4.22
CA ALA A 270 3.04 11.96 -3.55
C ALA A 270 4.00 12.69 -2.60
N ARG A 271 5.06 12.02 -2.11
CA ARG A 271 6.11 12.65 -1.26
C ARG A 271 6.84 13.82 -1.93
N ARG A 272 6.74 13.98 -3.25
CA ARG A 272 7.44 15.04 -4.00
C ARG A 272 6.89 16.41 -3.60
N PRO A 273 7.74 17.46 -3.53
CA PRO A 273 7.31 18.80 -3.11
C PRO A 273 6.24 19.47 -3.96
N ASN A 274 6.01 18.99 -5.18
CA ASN A 274 5.02 19.51 -6.13
C ASN A 274 3.79 18.59 -6.30
N ALA A 275 3.64 17.59 -5.42
CA ALA A 275 2.52 16.65 -5.40
C ALA A 275 1.68 16.85 -4.11
N HIS A 276 1.57 15.82 -3.27
CA HIS A 276 0.79 15.82 -2.03
C HIS A 276 1.67 15.38 -0.85
N PRO A 277 2.69 16.17 -0.45
CA PRO A 277 3.64 15.76 0.58
C PRO A 277 3.00 15.60 1.96
N HIS A 278 1.97 16.40 2.28
CA HIS A 278 1.23 16.25 3.53
C HIS A 278 0.27 15.06 3.44
N GLY A 279 -0.39 14.86 2.30
CA GLY A 279 -1.18 13.66 2.03
C GLY A 279 -0.36 12.37 2.17
N HIS A 280 0.85 12.35 1.62
CA HIS A 280 1.80 11.25 1.75
C HIS A 280 2.13 10.95 3.22
N LEU A 281 2.49 11.99 3.99
CA LEU A 281 2.83 11.85 5.40
C LEU A 281 1.63 11.38 6.22
N LEU A 282 0.44 11.92 5.97
CA LEU A 282 -0.79 11.54 6.64
C LEU A 282 -1.10 10.04 6.45
N VAL A 283 -1.02 9.56 5.21
CA VAL A 283 -1.21 8.15 4.89
C VAL A 283 -0.12 7.29 5.55
N ARG A 284 1.13 7.76 5.56
CA ARG A 284 2.24 7.08 6.26
C ARG A 284 1.97 6.93 7.76
N VAL A 285 1.54 8.00 8.43
CA VAL A 285 1.19 7.98 9.86
C VAL A 285 0.09 6.98 10.14
N ALA A 286 -0.97 6.97 9.33
CA ALA A 286 -2.06 6.00 9.47
C ALA A 286 -1.58 4.55 9.26
N MET A 287 -0.68 4.32 8.31
CA MET A 287 -0.06 3.01 8.08
C MET A 287 0.82 2.58 9.25
N ASP A 288 1.63 3.49 9.79
CA ASP A 288 2.51 3.20 10.92
C ASP A 288 1.73 3.00 12.21
N LEU A 289 0.60 3.68 12.43
CA LEU A 289 -0.31 3.38 13.54
C LEU A 289 -0.90 1.96 13.44
N ALA A 290 -1.32 1.55 12.23
CA ALA A 290 -1.75 0.18 12.01
C ALA A 290 -0.62 -0.83 12.31
N ARG A 291 0.61 -0.53 11.89
CA ARG A 291 1.82 -1.32 12.24
C ARG A 291 2.13 -1.33 13.73
N CYS A 292 1.70 -0.31 14.48
CA CYS A 292 1.81 -0.29 15.94
C CYS A 292 0.77 -1.18 16.64
N GLY A 293 -0.13 -1.84 15.91
CA GLY A 293 -1.16 -2.69 16.51
C GLY A 293 -2.49 -1.97 16.78
N THR A 294 -2.70 -0.76 16.23
CA THR A 294 -4.07 -0.21 16.16
C THR A 294 -4.91 -0.91 15.10
N ASP A 295 -4.27 -1.66 14.20
CA ASP A 295 -4.86 -2.48 13.14
C ASP A 295 -6.08 -1.80 12.49
N ASP A 296 -7.28 -2.30 12.78
CA ASP A 296 -8.52 -1.84 12.20
C ASP A 296 -9.12 -0.63 12.90
N THR A 297 -8.63 -0.15 14.03
CA THR A 297 -9.30 0.93 14.78
C THR A 297 -9.25 2.25 14.00
N PRO A 298 -10.39 2.96 13.77
CA PRO A 298 -10.38 4.29 13.19
C PRO A 298 -9.60 5.26 14.06
N VAL A 299 -8.69 5.99 13.43
CA VAL A 299 -7.90 7.02 14.09
C VAL A 299 -8.55 8.38 13.89
N PRO A 300 -8.81 9.16 14.95
CA PRO A 300 -9.31 10.54 14.82
C PRO A 300 -8.36 11.44 14.01
N SER A 301 -8.92 12.34 13.20
CA SER A 301 -8.18 13.36 12.43
C SER A 301 -7.22 14.18 13.32
N SER A 302 -7.60 14.45 14.57
CA SER A 302 -6.74 15.16 15.53
C SER A 302 -5.48 14.38 15.88
N VAL A 303 -5.61 13.08 16.15
CA VAL A 303 -4.48 12.20 16.47
C VAL A 303 -3.55 12.06 15.27
N LEU A 304 -4.11 11.89 14.06
CA LEU A 304 -3.31 11.86 12.83
C LEU A 304 -2.51 13.16 12.63
N ARG A 305 -3.16 14.31 12.86
CA ARG A 305 -2.51 15.63 12.76
C ARG A 305 -1.36 15.79 13.75
N GLU A 306 -1.57 15.40 15.00
CA GLU A 306 -0.52 15.45 16.03
C GLU A 306 0.63 14.49 15.71
N ALA A 307 0.31 13.28 15.26
CA ALA A 307 1.30 12.26 14.94
C ALA A 307 2.17 12.60 13.72
N CYS A 308 1.68 13.40 12.76
CA CYS A 308 2.50 13.95 11.67
C CYS A 308 3.74 14.71 12.19
N ALA A 309 3.66 15.34 13.36
CA ALA A 309 4.78 16.10 13.94
C ALA A 309 5.94 15.20 14.40
N LEU A 310 5.75 13.88 14.51
CA LEU A 310 6.79 12.93 14.89
C LEU A 310 7.76 12.58 13.74
N TYR A 311 7.54 13.13 12.53
CA TYR A 311 8.27 12.79 11.32
C TYR A 311 9.02 14.03 10.78
N ASP A 312 10.22 14.30 11.30
CA ASP A 312 10.98 15.54 11.05
C ASP A 312 11.16 15.90 9.57
N GLU A 313 11.60 14.97 8.72
CA GLU A 313 11.84 15.23 7.29
C GLU A 313 10.54 15.43 6.49
N GLY A 314 9.47 14.75 6.89
CA GLY A 314 8.16 14.81 6.24
C GLY A 314 7.37 16.06 6.62
N ALA A 315 7.45 16.47 7.89
CA ALA A 315 6.69 17.61 8.42
C ALA A 315 7.08 18.94 7.75
N ALA A 316 8.38 19.15 7.48
CA ALA A 316 8.85 20.35 6.79
C ALA A 316 8.29 20.47 5.37
N GLN A 317 8.24 19.36 4.62
CA GLN A 317 7.73 19.33 3.25
C GLN A 317 6.20 19.44 3.20
N ALA A 318 5.51 18.91 4.21
CA ALA A 318 4.06 18.95 4.37
C ALA A 318 3.50 20.37 4.59
N SER A 319 4.31 21.32 5.08
CA SER A 319 3.87 22.68 5.43
C SER A 319 3.21 23.51 4.31
N ARG A 320 3.34 23.09 3.04
CA ARG A 320 2.77 23.79 1.87
C ARG A 320 1.37 23.33 1.48
N GLU A 321 0.90 22.22 2.04
CA GLU A 321 -0.41 21.62 1.77
C GLU A 321 -1.22 21.65 3.07
N SER A 322 -2.48 22.12 3.00
CA SER A 322 -3.35 22.13 4.18
C SER A 322 -3.68 20.71 4.62
N PHE A 323 -3.96 20.52 5.90
CA PHE A 323 -4.35 19.20 6.42
C PHE A 323 -5.66 18.73 5.76
N GLU A 324 -6.59 19.64 5.52
CA GLU A 324 -7.88 19.37 4.90
C GLU A 324 -7.73 18.91 3.44
N ASP A 325 -6.84 19.55 2.67
CA ASP A 325 -6.52 19.12 1.30
C ASP A 325 -5.84 17.75 1.28
N ALA A 326 -4.94 17.50 2.23
CA ALA A 326 -4.26 16.21 2.39
C ALA A 326 -5.26 15.08 2.67
N VAL A 327 -6.20 15.30 3.60
CA VAL A 327 -7.28 14.36 3.92
C VAL A 327 -8.19 14.15 2.70
N ALA A 328 -8.60 15.22 2.01
CA ALA A 328 -9.44 15.13 0.83
C ALA A 328 -8.78 14.33 -0.30
N TRP A 329 -7.47 14.54 -0.54
CA TRP A 329 -6.71 13.77 -1.52
C TRP A 329 -6.57 12.30 -1.13
N ALA A 330 -6.21 12.03 0.12
CA ALA A 330 -5.95 10.68 0.62
C ALA A 330 -7.23 9.83 0.70
N SER A 331 -8.36 10.45 1.04
CA SER A 331 -9.65 9.78 1.19
C SER A 331 -10.43 9.61 -0.11
N LYS A 332 -10.11 10.37 -1.16
CA LYS A 332 -10.85 10.32 -2.42
C LYS A 332 -10.77 8.90 -3.04
N ALA A 333 -11.90 8.33 -3.40
CA ALA A 333 -11.90 7.02 -4.07
C ALA A 333 -11.27 7.12 -5.46
N ARG A 334 -10.35 6.21 -5.78
CA ARG A 334 -9.82 6.03 -7.14
C ARG A 334 -10.68 5.01 -7.88
N HIS A 335 -11.08 5.34 -9.11
CA HIS A 335 -12.01 4.56 -9.93
C HIS A 335 -13.36 4.25 -9.23
N GLY A 336 -13.75 5.06 -8.25
CA GLY A 336 -14.92 4.81 -7.41
C GLY A 336 -14.81 3.59 -6.50
N VAL A 337 -13.59 3.07 -6.26
CA VAL A 337 -13.35 1.87 -5.44
C VAL A 337 -12.96 2.25 -4.01
N ALA A 338 -11.74 2.79 -3.83
CA ALA A 338 -11.16 3.02 -2.52
C ALA A 338 -10.17 4.20 -2.55
N GLY A 339 -10.07 4.89 -1.42
CA GLY A 339 -8.99 5.84 -1.13
C GLY A 339 -7.81 5.15 -0.45
N MET A 340 -6.75 5.92 -0.18
CA MET A 340 -5.65 5.49 0.67
C MET A 340 -6.04 5.54 2.15
N LEU A 341 -6.96 6.45 2.50
CA LEU A 341 -7.64 6.48 3.79
C LEU A 341 -9.12 6.11 3.62
N LEU A 342 -9.56 5.15 4.41
CA LEU A 342 -10.96 4.74 4.52
C LEU A 342 -11.60 5.49 5.69
N ARG A 343 -12.86 5.93 5.52
CA ARG A 343 -13.61 6.59 6.60
C ARG A 343 -14.00 5.56 7.66
N GLY A 344 -13.80 5.91 8.92
CA GLY A 344 -14.35 5.13 10.03
C GLY A 344 -15.85 5.38 10.21
N THR A 345 -16.44 4.63 11.14
CA THR A 345 -17.87 4.76 11.51
C THR A 345 -18.18 6.08 12.21
N GLU A 346 -17.21 6.61 12.96
CA GLU A 346 -17.32 7.90 13.63
C GLU A 346 -16.88 9.04 12.70
N PRO A 347 -17.50 10.23 12.78
CA PRO A 347 -17.10 11.39 12.00
C PRO A 347 -15.62 11.75 12.22
N GLU A 348 -14.94 12.18 11.16
CA GLU A 348 -13.53 12.60 11.24
C GLU A 348 -12.58 11.52 11.79
N THR A 349 -12.90 10.26 11.53
CA THR A 349 -12.00 9.14 11.80
C THR A 349 -11.60 8.42 10.52
N TRP A 350 -10.36 7.94 10.49
CA TRP A 350 -9.73 7.42 9.29
C TRP A 350 -8.88 6.20 9.58
N ARG A 351 -8.78 5.31 8.60
CA ARG A 351 -7.93 4.12 8.64
C ARG A 351 -7.12 4.07 7.36
N ALA A 352 -5.86 3.64 7.42
CA ALA A 352 -5.13 3.34 6.19
C ALA A 352 -5.76 2.14 5.50
N LEU A 353 -5.82 2.14 4.16
CA LEU A 353 -6.19 0.96 3.39
C LEU A 353 -5.29 -0.22 3.83
N PRO A 354 -5.82 -1.33 4.36
CA PRO A 354 -5.01 -2.35 5.03
C PRO A 354 -3.89 -2.92 4.17
N ALA A 355 -4.17 -3.12 2.88
CA ALA A 355 -3.17 -3.61 1.96
C ALA A 355 -1.99 -2.63 1.74
N LEU A 356 -2.10 -1.33 2.09
CA LEU A 356 -0.99 -0.36 1.98
C LEU A 356 -0.01 -0.53 3.16
N HIS A 357 -0.51 -0.59 4.40
CA HIS A 357 0.40 -0.64 5.56
C HIS A 357 1.22 -1.93 5.61
N ARG A 358 0.65 -3.06 5.17
CA ARG A 358 1.37 -4.34 5.08
C ARG A 358 2.47 -4.33 4.02
N GLU A 359 2.24 -3.63 2.92
CA GLU A 359 3.25 -3.42 1.88
C GLU A 359 4.39 -2.54 2.40
N ALA A 360 4.07 -1.47 3.13
CA ALA A 360 5.10 -0.68 3.82
C ALA A 360 5.86 -1.48 4.87
N ALA A 361 5.21 -2.34 5.64
CA ALA A 361 5.90 -3.19 6.60
C ALA A 361 6.88 -4.17 5.94
N ALA A 362 6.59 -4.63 4.72
CA ALA A 362 7.43 -5.56 3.97
C ALA A 362 8.49 -4.88 3.09
N HIS A 363 8.44 -3.56 2.93
CA HIS A 363 9.37 -2.85 2.06
C HIS A 363 10.78 -2.78 2.69
N PRO A 364 11.86 -3.24 2.02
CA PRO A 364 13.20 -3.31 2.61
C PRO A 364 13.74 -1.97 3.14
N ASP A 365 13.39 -0.89 2.45
CA ASP A 365 13.78 0.48 2.81
C ASP A 365 12.70 1.23 3.61
N ALA A 366 11.73 0.53 4.20
CA ALA A 366 10.71 1.17 5.02
C ALA A 366 11.37 1.84 6.24
N PRO A 367 11.22 3.16 6.41
CA PRO A 367 11.80 3.81 7.58
C PRO A 367 11.15 3.26 8.87
N PRO A 368 11.90 3.27 9.99
CA PRO A 368 11.37 2.83 11.27
C PRO A 368 10.19 3.69 11.71
N VAL A 369 9.31 3.09 12.51
CA VAL A 369 8.20 3.79 13.15
C VAL A 369 8.77 4.67 14.27
N PRO A 370 8.47 5.98 14.32
CA PRO A 370 8.93 6.84 15.41
C PRO A 370 8.49 6.31 16.77
N LEU A 371 9.40 6.33 17.75
CA LEU A 371 9.14 5.80 19.10
C LEU A 371 7.89 6.41 19.76
N GLY A 372 7.66 7.71 19.57
CA GLY A 372 6.48 8.40 20.10
C GLY A 372 5.15 7.91 19.51
N LEU A 373 5.16 7.27 18.34
CA LEU A 373 3.92 6.79 17.70
C LEU A 373 3.33 5.58 18.42
N TRP A 374 4.16 4.74 19.06
CA TRP A 374 3.69 3.62 19.88
C TRP A 374 2.84 4.10 21.07
N LEU A 375 3.24 5.20 21.69
CA LEU A 375 2.44 5.83 22.75
C LEU A 375 1.13 6.42 22.19
N ARG A 376 1.15 6.98 20.98
CA ARG A 376 -0.07 7.46 20.31
C ARG A 376 -1.01 6.32 19.91
N ALA A 377 -0.50 5.15 19.55
CA ALA A 377 -1.31 3.96 19.31
C ALA A 377 -2.10 3.55 20.57
N MET A 378 -1.50 3.68 21.76
CA MET A 378 -2.21 3.46 23.03
C MET A 378 -3.35 4.46 23.27
N ASP A 379 -3.14 5.73 22.91
CA ASP A 379 -4.18 6.76 22.98
C ASP A 379 -5.38 6.45 22.07
N VAL A 380 -5.11 5.95 20.85
CA VAL A 380 -6.16 5.52 19.90
C VAL A 380 -7.02 4.40 20.51
N LEU A 381 -6.39 3.45 21.19
CA LEU A 381 -7.06 2.30 21.81
C LEU A 381 -7.59 2.55 23.23
N ARG A 382 -7.63 3.79 23.70
CA ARG A 382 -8.11 4.12 25.06
C ARG A 382 -9.55 3.64 25.32
N GLY A 383 -10.40 3.62 24.30
CA GLY A 383 -11.77 3.10 24.36
C GLY A 383 -11.87 1.57 24.32
N GLU A 384 -10.77 0.88 24.01
CA GLU A 384 -10.70 -0.58 23.85
C GLU A 384 -9.50 -1.16 24.62
N PRO A 385 -9.50 -1.15 25.97
CA PRO A 385 -8.33 -1.56 26.76
C PRO A 385 -7.88 -3.01 26.48
N GLY A 386 -8.79 -3.89 26.07
CA GLY A 386 -8.47 -5.26 25.68
C GLY A 386 -7.54 -5.37 24.46
N ASN A 387 -7.54 -4.35 23.59
CA ASN A 387 -6.73 -4.32 22.38
C ASN A 387 -5.37 -3.64 22.60
N GLN A 388 -5.18 -2.92 23.70
CA GLN A 388 -3.91 -2.27 24.02
C GLN A 388 -2.75 -3.27 24.19
N TRP A 389 -3.04 -4.51 24.61
CA TRP A 389 -2.05 -5.57 24.66
C TRP A 389 -1.41 -5.85 23.29
N VAL A 390 -2.18 -5.71 22.19
CA VAL A 390 -1.67 -5.91 20.83
C VAL A 390 -0.56 -4.90 20.52
N VAL A 391 -0.71 -3.65 20.96
CA VAL A 391 0.32 -2.62 20.81
C VAL A 391 1.57 -2.99 21.60
N VAL A 392 1.42 -3.46 22.84
CA VAL A 392 2.56 -3.85 23.69
C VAL A 392 3.32 -5.04 23.09
N ASP A 393 2.62 -6.09 22.65
CA ASP A 393 3.26 -7.27 22.06
C ASP A 393 3.94 -6.93 20.73
N THR A 394 3.29 -6.11 19.89
CA THR A 394 3.85 -5.64 18.63
C THR A 394 5.08 -4.76 18.85
N ALA A 395 5.03 -3.85 19.82
CA ALA A 395 6.15 -2.99 20.20
C ALA A 395 7.33 -3.81 20.71
N ARG A 396 7.09 -4.77 21.60
CA ARG A 396 8.13 -5.67 22.10
C ARG A 396 8.79 -6.41 20.94
N SER A 397 8.01 -7.06 20.08
CA SER A 397 8.55 -7.81 18.95
C SER A 397 9.35 -6.94 17.99
N ALA A 398 8.98 -5.67 17.81
CA ALA A 398 9.63 -4.76 16.89
C ALA A 398 10.87 -4.09 17.48
N LEU A 399 10.87 -3.78 18.78
CA LEU A 399 11.84 -2.88 19.40
C LEU A 399 12.81 -3.56 20.38
N GLU A 400 12.51 -4.77 20.88
CA GLU A 400 13.34 -5.44 21.89
C GLU A 400 14.79 -5.63 21.44
N GLY A 401 15.01 -5.97 20.16
CA GLY A 401 16.36 -6.12 19.59
C GLY A 401 17.15 -4.82 19.46
N GLU A 402 16.49 -3.66 19.58
CA GLU A 402 17.11 -2.33 19.50
C GLU A 402 17.29 -1.67 20.88
N ALA A 403 16.78 -2.29 21.96
CA ALA A 403 16.76 -1.68 23.29
C ALA A 403 18.15 -1.54 23.92
N ASP A 404 19.06 -2.47 23.63
CA ASP A 404 20.41 -2.49 24.20
C ASP A 404 21.18 -1.21 23.82
N GLY A 405 21.45 -0.37 24.82
CA GLY A 405 22.15 0.92 24.65
C GLY A 405 21.29 2.05 24.09
N CYS A 406 19.98 1.84 23.92
CA CYS A 406 19.02 2.84 23.47
C CYS A 406 17.99 3.12 24.57
N PRO A 407 18.26 4.04 25.51
CA PRO A 407 17.39 4.27 26.66
C PRO A 407 15.97 4.70 26.27
N GLU A 408 15.79 5.39 25.14
CA GLU A 408 14.48 5.83 24.64
C GLU A 408 13.56 4.65 24.31
N VAL A 409 14.12 3.54 23.79
CA VAL A 409 13.36 2.33 23.46
C VAL A 409 12.83 1.69 24.75
N GLY A 410 13.71 1.46 25.72
CA GLY A 410 13.32 0.89 27.02
C GLY A 410 12.30 1.77 27.76
N LEU A 411 12.43 3.10 27.66
CA LEU A 411 11.47 4.04 28.24
C LEU A 411 10.08 3.89 27.59
N VAL A 412 10.00 3.78 26.26
CA VAL A 412 8.73 3.58 25.56
C VAL A 412 8.12 2.23 25.93
N LEU A 413 8.89 1.14 25.90
CA LEU A 413 8.39 -0.18 26.31
C LEU A 413 7.88 -0.15 27.75
N GLY A 414 8.62 0.47 28.69
CA GLY A 414 8.19 0.64 30.07
C GLY A 414 6.85 1.37 30.20
N ARG A 415 6.68 2.49 29.48
CA ARG A 415 5.40 3.24 29.44
C ARG A 415 4.25 2.44 28.84
N LEU A 416 4.51 1.61 27.83
CA LEU A 416 3.49 0.75 27.23
C LEU A 416 3.00 -0.32 28.22
N TYR A 417 3.93 -0.98 28.93
CA TYR A 417 3.59 -1.94 29.99
C TYR A 417 2.87 -1.27 31.16
N GLU A 418 3.29 -0.07 31.56
CA GLU A 418 2.62 0.71 32.61
C GLU A 418 1.17 1.03 32.23
N ALA A 419 0.93 1.44 30.97
CA ALA A 419 -0.39 1.82 30.49
C ALA A 419 -1.40 0.66 30.48
N ILE A 420 -0.95 -0.59 30.36
CA ILE A 420 -1.82 -1.79 30.51
C ILE A 420 -1.86 -2.34 31.95
N GLY A 421 -1.17 -1.69 32.90
CA GLY A 421 -1.14 -2.10 34.30
C GLY A 421 -0.13 -3.21 34.64
N GLU A 422 0.73 -3.61 33.70
CA GLU A 422 1.75 -4.63 33.91
C GLU A 422 2.98 -4.05 34.63
N THR A 423 2.83 -3.86 35.94
CA THR A 423 3.79 -3.12 36.78
C THR A 423 5.20 -3.73 36.77
N GLN A 424 5.31 -5.06 36.79
CA GLN A 424 6.63 -5.72 36.79
C GLN A 424 7.32 -5.56 35.44
N GLY A 425 6.59 -5.78 34.33
CA GLY A 425 7.14 -5.58 32.99
C GLY A 425 7.57 -4.14 32.75
N ALA A 426 6.80 -3.17 33.26
CA ALA A 426 7.14 -1.76 33.19
C ALA A 426 8.45 -1.46 33.94
N GLU A 427 8.57 -1.93 35.18
CA GLU A 427 9.77 -1.72 36.00
C GLU A 427 11.03 -2.36 35.39
N ASP A 428 10.92 -3.56 34.83
CA ASP A 428 12.03 -4.24 34.18
C ASP A 428 12.56 -3.41 33.00
N TRP A 429 11.66 -2.87 32.17
CA TRP A 429 12.02 -2.00 31.05
C TRP A 429 12.51 -0.62 31.47
N PHE A 430 11.93 -0.02 32.52
CA PHE A 430 12.44 1.23 33.07
C PHE A 430 13.84 1.07 33.66
N ARG A 431 14.12 -0.04 34.36
CA ARG A 431 15.48 -0.35 34.82
C ARG A 431 16.44 -0.53 33.66
N HIS A 432 16.06 -1.31 32.65
CA HIS A 432 16.88 -1.48 31.45
C HIS A 432 17.22 -0.14 30.78
N SER A 433 16.23 0.77 30.65
CA SER A 433 16.44 2.13 30.14
C SER A 433 17.35 2.97 31.04
N ALA A 434 17.14 2.93 32.35
CA ALA A 434 17.95 3.67 33.33
C ALA A 434 19.41 3.21 33.32
N ASP A 435 19.64 1.89 33.27
CA ASP A 435 20.96 1.27 33.20
C ASP A 435 21.69 1.61 31.88
N ALA A 436 20.94 1.86 30.80
CA ALA A 436 21.47 2.38 29.54
C ALA A 436 21.75 3.90 29.56
N GLY A 437 21.52 4.59 30.69
CA GLY A 437 21.76 6.03 30.86
C GLY A 437 20.51 6.91 30.65
N GLY A 438 19.32 6.31 30.62
CA GLY A 438 18.05 7.03 30.50
C GLY A 438 17.76 7.86 31.75
N ILE A 439 17.79 9.19 31.61
CA ILE A 439 17.56 10.12 32.72
C ILE A 439 16.13 10.01 33.27
N GLU A 440 15.14 10.03 32.39
CA GLU A 440 13.74 9.95 32.79
C GLU A 440 13.41 8.59 33.43
N ALA A 441 13.93 7.50 32.86
CA ALA A 441 13.74 6.17 33.43
C ALA A 441 14.42 6.03 34.80
N SER A 442 15.60 6.64 34.98
CA SER A 442 16.29 6.70 36.29
C SER A 442 15.43 7.41 37.34
N GLU A 443 14.77 8.50 36.98
CA GLU A 443 13.82 9.18 37.87
C GLU A 443 12.63 8.28 38.23
N ILE A 444 12.02 7.61 37.24
CA ILE A 444 10.88 6.69 37.43
C ILE A 444 11.26 5.53 38.35
N VAL A 445 12.39 4.86 38.10
CA VAL A 445 12.88 3.73 38.90
C VAL A 445 13.23 4.20 40.30
N GLY A 446 13.99 5.28 40.42
CA GLY A 446 14.40 5.86 41.70
C GLY A 446 13.22 6.24 42.58
N ARG A 447 12.20 6.88 41.99
CA ARG A 447 10.92 7.20 42.66
C ARG A 447 10.19 5.94 43.14
N THR A 448 10.13 4.92 42.29
CA THR A 448 9.42 3.66 42.58
C THR A 448 10.08 2.90 43.73
N LEU A 449 11.43 2.82 43.72
CA LEU A 449 12.21 2.20 44.79
C LEU A 449 12.11 2.97 46.11
N ALA A 450 12.15 4.31 46.06
CA ALA A 450 11.97 5.14 47.23
C ALA A 450 10.61 4.90 47.89
N ALA A 451 9.54 4.81 47.10
CA ALA A 451 8.19 4.53 47.58
C ALA A 451 8.05 3.13 48.21
N ARG A 452 8.84 2.14 47.75
CA ARG A 452 8.89 0.78 48.33
C ARG A 452 9.79 0.67 49.56
N GLY A 453 10.59 1.69 49.85
CA GLY A 453 11.54 1.70 50.96
C GLY A 453 12.92 1.12 50.61
N ASP A 454 13.19 0.84 49.34
CA ASP A 454 14.48 0.35 48.82
C ASP A 454 15.47 1.50 48.66
N VAL A 455 15.69 2.23 49.77
CA VAL A 455 16.35 3.53 49.85
C VAL A 455 17.75 3.56 49.21
N ILE A 456 18.54 2.49 49.35
CA ILE A 456 19.91 2.45 48.82
C ILE A 456 19.91 2.48 47.30
N GLU A 457 19.09 1.63 46.70
CA GLU A 457 19.01 1.50 45.24
C GLU A 457 18.29 2.72 44.65
N ALA A 458 17.28 3.26 45.36
CA ALA A 458 16.63 4.51 44.98
C ALA A 458 17.62 5.67 44.84
N ILE A 459 18.58 5.81 45.78
CA ILE A 459 19.57 6.88 45.73
C ILE A 459 20.40 6.81 44.45
N SER A 460 20.89 5.63 44.04
CA SER A 460 21.75 5.53 42.85
C SER A 460 21.06 6.01 41.58
N TYR A 461 19.78 5.70 41.39
CA TYR A 461 19.03 6.18 40.22
C TYR A 461 18.61 7.65 40.33
N LEU A 462 18.19 8.09 41.52
CA LEU A 462 17.81 9.49 41.76
C LEU A 462 19.00 10.45 41.64
N GLU A 463 20.21 10.03 42.01
CA GLU A 463 21.43 10.82 41.82
C GLU A 463 21.70 11.10 40.34
N VAL A 464 21.63 10.08 39.49
CA VAL A 464 21.80 10.24 38.03
C VAL A 464 20.80 11.26 37.47
N ALA A 465 19.51 11.11 37.81
CA ALA A 465 18.48 12.02 37.35
C ALA A 465 18.64 13.44 37.92
N ALA A 466 19.01 13.57 39.19
CA ALA A 466 19.20 14.85 39.87
C ALA A 466 20.41 15.63 39.33
N GLU A 467 21.51 14.92 39.03
CA GLU A 467 22.72 15.50 38.42
C GLU A 467 22.46 15.97 36.98
N ALA A 468 21.56 15.31 36.25
CA ALA A 468 21.07 15.77 34.96
C ALA A 468 20.14 16.99 35.05
N GLY A 469 19.79 17.44 36.26
CA GLY A 469 19.06 18.68 36.50
C GLY A 469 17.54 18.54 36.62
N THR A 470 17.02 17.32 36.79
CA THR A 470 15.58 17.11 37.02
C THR A 470 15.19 17.57 38.43
N THR A 471 14.31 18.57 38.51
CA THR A 471 13.90 19.16 39.80
C THR A 471 13.16 18.14 40.67
N ASP A 472 12.34 17.26 40.09
CA ASP A 472 11.62 16.23 40.83
C ASP A 472 12.59 15.21 41.44
N ALA A 473 13.57 14.71 40.67
CA ALA A 473 14.58 13.81 41.23
C ALA A 473 15.44 14.48 42.31
N GLN A 474 15.87 15.74 42.12
CA GLN A 474 16.60 16.50 43.15
C GLN A 474 15.79 16.61 44.44
N THR A 475 14.49 16.90 44.31
CA THR A 475 13.56 17.03 45.43
C THR A 475 13.39 15.68 46.14
N ARG A 476 13.10 14.61 45.40
CA ARG A 476 12.97 13.25 45.94
C ARG A 476 14.26 12.79 46.61
N LEU A 477 15.40 13.01 45.99
CA LEU A 477 16.71 12.66 46.53
C LEU A 477 16.97 13.37 47.86
N ALA A 478 16.62 14.65 47.98
CA ALA A 478 16.73 15.39 49.23
C ALA A 478 15.85 14.80 50.35
N PHE A 479 14.61 14.42 50.04
CA PHE A 479 13.72 13.73 50.98
C PHE A 479 14.29 12.38 51.42
N VAL A 480 14.76 11.57 50.47
CA VAL A 480 15.38 10.26 50.75
C VAL A 480 16.62 10.42 51.64
N TYR A 481 17.45 11.43 51.40
CA TYR A 481 18.59 11.73 52.27
C TYR A 481 18.19 12.19 53.67
N ALA A 482 17.14 13.00 53.78
CA ALA A 482 16.64 13.44 55.08
C ALA A 482 16.09 12.27 55.89
N ASP A 483 15.30 11.39 55.30
CA ASP A 483 14.76 10.19 55.97
C ASP A 483 15.87 9.25 56.43
N ARG A 484 16.91 9.09 55.60
CA ARG A 484 18.09 8.31 55.96
C ARG A 484 18.84 8.92 57.13
N ALA A 485 18.99 10.24 57.18
CA ALA A 485 19.60 10.93 58.30
C ALA A 485 18.75 10.76 59.57
N VAL A 486 17.43 10.88 59.49
CA VAL A 486 16.51 10.62 60.60
C VAL A 486 16.68 9.19 61.13
N PHE A 487 16.68 8.19 60.24
CA PHE A 487 16.86 6.78 60.61
C PHE A 487 18.12 6.54 61.45
N TRP A 488 19.27 7.08 61.03
CA TRP A 488 20.51 6.93 61.77
C TRP A 488 20.51 7.70 63.08
N LEU A 489 19.88 8.88 63.13
CA LEU A 489 19.74 9.65 64.36
C LEU A 489 18.86 8.93 65.39
N ASP A 490 17.80 8.23 64.96
CA ASP A 490 16.97 7.42 65.84
C ASP A 490 17.76 6.26 66.44
N ARG A 491 18.53 5.52 65.62
CA ARG A 491 19.43 4.45 66.08
C ARG A 491 20.42 4.92 67.15
N VAL A 492 20.95 6.13 67.00
CA VAL A 492 21.85 6.75 68.00
C VAL A 492 21.07 7.22 69.24
N ALA A 493 19.83 7.69 69.08
CA ALA A 493 18.98 8.08 70.19
C ALA A 493 18.57 6.87 71.06
N GLU A 494 18.32 5.70 70.45
CA GLU A 494 18.04 4.43 71.12
C GLU A 494 19.16 4.00 72.08
N SER A 495 20.42 4.38 71.80
CA SER A 495 21.54 4.15 72.71
C SER A 495 21.64 5.19 73.85
N GLY A 496 20.61 6.01 74.06
CA GLY A 496 20.51 7.00 75.14
C GLY A 496 20.97 8.41 74.79
N ASN A 497 21.32 8.69 73.54
CA ASN A 497 21.78 10.02 73.11
C ASN A 497 20.59 10.97 72.85
N ARG A 498 20.26 11.82 73.84
CA ARG A 498 19.14 12.79 73.74
C ARG A 498 19.34 13.86 72.65
N ALA A 499 20.58 14.23 72.33
CA ALA A 499 20.85 15.23 71.31
C ALA A 499 20.51 14.71 69.91
N ALA A 500 20.81 13.43 69.64
CA ALA A 500 20.44 12.76 68.39
C ALA A 500 18.90 12.70 68.24
N GLY A 501 18.17 12.35 69.30
CA GLY A 501 16.70 12.34 69.28
C GLY A 501 16.07 13.73 69.03
N HIS A 502 16.66 14.79 69.61
CA HIS A 502 16.22 16.16 69.36
C HIS A 502 16.47 16.60 67.90
N LEU A 503 17.60 16.20 67.32
CA LEU A 503 17.93 16.50 65.92
C LEU A 503 17.02 15.73 64.95
N ALA A 504 16.75 14.45 65.21
CA ALA A 504 15.81 13.65 64.41
C ALA A 504 14.41 14.29 64.38
N ARG A 505 13.91 14.75 65.54
CA ARG A 505 12.63 15.48 65.62
C ARG A 505 12.64 16.77 64.80
N LYS A 506 13.68 17.60 64.94
CA LYS A 506 13.80 18.84 64.17
C LYS A 506 13.85 18.60 62.66
N LEU A 507 14.57 17.56 62.23
CA LEU A 507 14.67 17.23 60.81
C LEU A 507 13.31 16.77 60.27
N ARG A 508 12.57 15.92 61.00
CA ARG A 508 11.18 15.58 60.65
C ARG A 508 10.26 16.80 60.58
N GLU A 509 10.41 17.77 61.48
CA GLU A 509 9.62 19.02 61.45
C GLU A 509 9.96 19.91 60.25
N ALA A 510 11.22 19.90 59.81
CA ALA A 510 11.66 20.69 58.65
C ALA A 510 11.30 20.03 57.31
N VAL A 511 11.19 18.70 57.29
CA VAL A 511 10.95 17.87 56.08
C VAL A 511 9.46 17.48 55.98
N GLY A 512 8.74 17.47 57.10
CA GLY A 512 7.33 17.10 57.21
C GLY A 512 6.38 18.16 56.66
N SER A 513 6.16 18.09 55.35
CA SER A 513 4.85 18.03 54.69
C SER A 513 5.11 17.83 53.19
N PRO A 514 5.00 16.61 52.64
CA PRO A 514 4.88 16.48 51.20
C PRO A 514 3.58 17.18 50.77
N PRO A 515 3.57 17.99 49.69
CA PRO A 515 2.31 18.34 49.07
C PRO A 515 1.66 17.02 48.60
N ASP A 516 0.42 16.78 49.00
CA ASP A 516 -0.44 15.77 48.40
C ASP A 516 -0.39 15.96 46.88
N THR A 517 0.33 15.08 46.20
CA THR A 517 0.31 14.96 44.73
C THR A 517 -0.53 13.75 44.41
N VAL A 518 -1.79 13.82 44.80
CA VAL A 518 -2.87 13.11 44.14
C VAL A 518 -3.71 14.22 43.50
N GLU A 519 -3.40 14.56 42.25
CA GLU A 519 -4.43 15.17 41.40
C GLU A 519 -5.45 14.06 41.10
N GLU A 520 -6.69 14.27 41.55
CA GLU A 520 -7.87 13.49 41.16
C GLU A 520 -8.21 13.65 39.67
#